data_AF-A0A1B2I5T0-F1
#
_entry.id   AF-A0A1B2I5T0-F1
#
_cell.length_a   1.000
_cell.length_b   1.000
_cell.length_c   1.000
_cell.angle_alpha   90.00
_cell.angle_beta   90.00
_cell.angle_gamma   90.00
#
_symmetry.space_group_name_H-M   'P 1'
#
loop_
_entity.id
_entity.type
_entity.pdbx_description
1 polymer ?
#
loop_
_entity_poly.entity_id
_entity_poly.type
_entity_poly.pdbx_seq_one_letter_code
_entity_poly.pdbx_strand_id
1 'polypeptide(L)'
;MLFLWTTTKLGKIWIDGDAIKLIISKRLPQEFYVQEVSFIGEKNLLNAYIAAPEDADFETKATLEERFGGIFNKSGIAVQLNWVNIAPQDNKKTTPVWMLPLFWAAAAAGITALFHMGIKGILWSIFSAVVGYGVAWVLITDDGQRQIAALKEHFRR
;
A
#
# COMPACT_ATOMS: atom_id res chain seq x y z
N MET A 1 -11.64 6.23 -11.78
CA MET A 1 -13.05 6.40 -12.23
C MET A 1 -13.22 7.80 -12.83
N LEU A 2 -14.03 7.97 -13.89
CA LEU A 2 -14.26 9.28 -14.51
C LEU A 2 -15.64 9.86 -14.12
N PHE A 3 -15.69 11.15 -13.80
CA PHE A 3 -16.91 11.90 -13.49
C PHE A 3 -17.22 12.92 -14.58
N LEU A 4 -18.47 12.99 -15.03
CA LEU A 4 -18.91 14.03 -15.96
C LEU A 4 -19.06 15.35 -15.19
N TRP A 5 -18.33 16.37 -15.62
CA TRP A 5 -18.45 17.70 -15.02
C TRP A 5 -19.49 18.55 -15.72
N THR A 6 -19.32 18.79 -17.02
CA THR A 6 -20.28 19.59 -17.77
C THR A 6 -20.29 19.19 -19.24
N THR A 7 -21.40 19.44 -19.91
CA THR A 7 -21.54 19.28 -21.36
C THR A 7 -21.73 20.66 -21.98
N THR A 8 -20.83 21.02 -22.88
CA THR A 8 -20.84 22.29 -23.62
C THR A 8 -21.15 22.02 -25.09
N LYS A 9 -21.36 23.09 -25.87
CA LYS A 9 -21.50 23.00 -27.33
C LYS A 9 -20.25 22.40 -28.02
N LEU A 10 -19.09 22.45 -27.35
CA LEU A 10 -17.80 21.97 -27.86
C LEU A 10 -17.46 20.55 -27.38
N GLY A 11 -18.27 19.96 -26.50
CA GLY A 11 -18.04 18.62 -25.98
C GLY A 11 -18.23 18.51 -24.47
N LYS A 12 -17.80 17.36 -23.92
CA LYS A 12 -17.96 17.00 -22.52
C LYS A 12 -16.64 17.16 -21.77
N ILE A 13 -16.70 17.78 -20.59
CA ILE A 13 -15.57 17.88 -19.68
C ILE A 13 -15.71 16.77 -18.64
N TRP A 14 -14.65 15.97 -18.50
CA TRP A 14 -14.57 14.86 -17.55
C TRP A 14 -13.49 15.13 -16.51
N ILE A 15 -13.73 14.67 -15.30
CA ILE A 15 -12.80 14.73 -14.18
C ILE A 15 -12.36 13.32 -13.85
N ASP A 16 -11.05 13.13 -13.69
CA ASP A 16 -10.49 11.88 -13.22
C ASP A 16 -10.53 11.80 -11.68
N GLY A 17 -11.39 10.93 -11.19
CA GLY A 17 -11.55 10.62 -9.78
C GLY A 17 -10.31 9.98 -9.15
N ASP A 18 -9.55 9.18 -9.90
CA ASP A 18 -8.34 8.54 -9.37
C ASP A 18 -7.24 9.60 -9.18
N ALA A 19 -7.14 10.54 -10.11
CA ALA A 19 -6.25 11.70 -9.99
C ALA A 19 -6.63 12.58 -8.79
N ILE A 20 -7.93 12.86 -8.58
CA ILE A 20 -8.37 13.61 -7.40
C ILE A 20 -8.05 12.85 -6.11
N LYS A 21 -8.35 11.54 -6.06
CA LYS A 21 -8.04 10.70 -4.91
C LYS A 21 -6.55 10.74 -4.57
N LEU A 22 -5.69 10.74 -5.58
CA LEU A 22 -4.24 10.87 -5.43
C LEU A 22 -3.80 12.26 -4.93
N ILE A 23 -4.44 13.34 -5.40
CA ILE A 23 -4.15 14.71 -4.95
C ILE A 23 -4.51 14.87 -3.47
N ILE A 24 -5.68 14.37 -3.08
CA ILE A 24 -6.17 14.44 -1.70
C ILE A 24 -5.30 13.56 -0.79
N SER A 25 -5.00 12.32 -1.20
CA SER A 25 -4.21 11.38 -0.39
C SER A 25 -2.78 11.87 -0.14
N LYS A 26 -2.14 12.52 -1.10
CA LYS A 26 -0.78 13.08 -0.93
C LYS A 26 -0.73 14.23 0.09
N ARG A 27 -1.85 14.86 0.40
CA ARG A 27 -1.94 16.03 1.30
C ARG A 27 -2.58 15.69 2.64
N LEU A 28 -3.06 14.46 2.80
CA LEU A 28 -3.58 13.95 4.06
C LEU A 28 -2.44 13.48 4.97
N PRO A 29 -2.57 13.62 6.30
CA PRO A 29 -1.66 12.98 7.24
C PRO A 29 -1.73 11.46 7.13
N GLN A 30 -0.66 10.76 7.52
CA GLN A 30 -0.52 9.30 7.35
C GLN A 30 -1.59 8.46 8.06
N GLU A 31 -2.30 9.05 9.01
CA GLU A 31 -3.31 8.37 9.83
C GLU A 31 -4.70 8.37 9.17
N PHE A 32 -4.87 9.18 8.13
CA PHE A 32 -6.12 9.29 7.36
C PHE A 32 -5.95 8.64 6.00
N TYR A 33 -7.01 8.03 5.49
CA TYR A 33 -7.03 7.55 4.11
C TYR A 33 -8.30 7.95 3.39
N VAL A 34 -8.18 8.20 2.08
CA VAL A 34 -9.34 8.46 1.22
C VAL A 34 -9.97 7.13 0.85
N GLN A 35 -11.19 6.88 1.32
CA GLN A 35 -11.93 5.67 0.97
C GLN A 35 -12.47 5.82 -0.45
N GLU A 36 -13.24 6.86 -0.69
CA GLU A 36 -13.91 7.12 -1.96
C GLU A 36 -13.99 8.61 -2.25
N VAL A 37 -14.09 8.95 -3.52
CA VAL A 37 -14.35 10.31 -4.00
C VAL A 37 -15.52 10.22 -4.97
N SER A 38 -16.48 11.12 -4.83
CA SER A 38 -17.63 11.26 -5.71
C SER A 38 -17.76 12.70 -6.16
N PHE A 39 -18.10 12.93 -7.43
CA PHE A 39 -18.26 14.27 -7.96
C PHE A 39 -19.64 14.44 -8.61
N ILE A 40 -20.32 15.51 -8.21
CA ILE A 40 -21.65 15.90 -8.70
C ILE A 40 -21.49 17.12 -9.60
N GLY A 41 -21.48 16.89 -10.91
CA GLY A 41 -21.28 17.94 -11.92
C GLY A 41 -22.31 19.07 -11.86
N GLU A 42 -23.59 18.75 -11.64
CA GLU A 42 -24.67 19.75 -11.57
C GLU A 42 -24.46 20.79 -10.45
N LYS A 43 -23.84 20.38 -9.35
CA LYS A 43 -23.59 21.24 -8.18
C LYS A 43 -22.14 21.73 -8.12
N ASN A 44 -21.29 21.34 -9.08
CA ASN A 44 -19.84 21.48 -9.02
C ASN A 44 -19.27 21.00 -7.66
N LEU A 45 -19.82 19.93 -7.10
CA LEU A 45 -19.54 19.48 -5.74
C LEU A 45 -18.71 18.20 -5.73
N LEU A 46 -17.56 18.26 -5.08
CA LEU A 46 -16.68 17.14 -4.81
C LEU A 46 -16.91 16.62 -3.39
N ASN A 47 -17.45 15.40 -3.28
CA ASN A 47 -17.57 14.67 -2.04
C ASN A 47 -16.36 13.76 -1.87
N ALA A 48 -15.58 13.96 -0.81
CA ALA A 48 -14.49 13.06 -0.46
C ALA A 48 -14.80 12.35 0.86
N TYR A 49 -14.83 11.03 0.83
CA TYR A 49 -15.03 10.18 2.00
C TYR A 49 -13.67 9.85 2.61
N ILE A 50 -13.36 10.50 3.72
CA ILE A 50 -12.10 10.33 4.43
C ILE A 50 -12.35 9.46 5.63
N ALA A 51 -11.60 8.38 5.72
CA ALA A 51 -11.62 7.50 6.86
C ALA A 51 -10.62 8.01 7.91
N ALA A 52 -11.12 8.23 9.12
CA ALA A 52 -10.36 8.77 10.25
C ALA A 52 -10.41 7.81 11.45
N PRO A 53 -9.36 7.74 12.27
CA PRO A 53 -9.40 6.99 13.52
C PRO A 53 -10.37 7.66 14.52
N GLU A 54 -10.95 6.88 15.44
CA GLU A 54 -12.00 7.34 16.37
C GLU A 54 -11.55 8.48 17.29
N ASP A 55 -10.24 8.62 17.51
CA ASP A 55 -9.58 9.65 18.32
C ASP A 55 -9.18 10.90 17.54
N ALA A 56 -9.54 11.00 16.24
CA ALA A 56 -9.20 12.15 15.43
C ALA A 56 -9.91 13.43 15.88
N ASP A 57 -9.10 14.41 16.29
CA ASP A 57 -9.55 15.70 16.80
C ASP A 57 -10.37 16.52 15.79
N PHE A 58 -11.41 17.19 16.28
CA PHE A 58 -12.34 17.98 15.48
C PHE A 58 -11.65 19.21 14.85
N GLU A 59 -10.67 19.79 15.53
CA GLU A 59 -9.91 20.96 15.02
C GLU A 59 -9.07 20.59 13.79
N THR A 60 -8.52 19.36 13.78
CA THR A 60 -7.79 18.82 12.63
C THR A 60 -8.72 18.61 11.42
N LYS A 61 -9.97 18.17 11.66
CA LYS A 61 -10.98 17.98 10.62
C LYS A 61 -11.38 19.30 9.96
N ALA A 62 -11.68 20.32 10.75
CA ALA A 62 -12.04 21.66 10.26
C ALA A 62 -10.91 22.30 9.44
N THR A 63 -9.67 22.18 9.92
CA THR A 63 -8.49 22.70 9.21
C THR A 63 -8.29 22.02 7.85
N LEU A 64 -8.55 20.71 7.76
CA LEU A 64 -8.48 19.97 6.50
C LEU A 64 -9.58 20.39 5.53
N GLU A 65 -10.81 20.60 6.01
CA GLU A 65 -11.92 21.11 5.20
C GLU A 65 -11.60 22.48 4.59
N GLU A 66 -11.10 23.42 5.38
CA GLU A 66 -10.72 24.75 4.89
C GLU A 66 -9.58 24.67 3.87
N ARG A 67 -8.56 23.86 4.15
CA ARG A 67 -7.42 23.66 3.24
C ARG A 67 -7.84 23.08 1.89
N PHE A 68 -8.68 22.04 1.88
CA PHE A 68 -9.14 21.44 0.63
C PHE A 68 -10.15 22.33 -0.09
N GLY A 69 -11.02 23.02 0.65
CA GLY A 69 -11.88 24.07 0.10
C GLY A 69 -11.05 25.10 -0.68
N GLY A 70 -10.00 25.65 -0.08
CA GLY A 70 -9.14 26.65 -0.74
C GLY A 70 -8.44 26.18 -2.03
N ILE A 71 -8.13 24.88 -2.14
CA ILE A 71 -7.45 24.32 -3.33
C ILE A 71 -8.42 24.23 -4.51
N PHE A 72 -9.60 23.65 -4.30
CA PHE A 72 -10.54 23.34 -5.37
C PHE A 72 -11.48 24.50 -5.70
N ASN A 73 -11.70 25.44 -4.77
CA ASN A 73 -12.52 26.62 -5.00
C ASN A 73 -11.93 27.52 -6.11
N LYS A 74 -10.60 27.54 -6.27
CA LYS A 74 -9.93 28.21 -7.40
C LYS A 74 -10.32 27.65 -8.76
N SER A 75 -10.76 26.39 -8.81
CA SER A 75 -11.23 25.71 -10.00
C SER A 75 -12.76 25.77 -10.15
N GLY A 76 -13.46 26.49 -9.27
CA GLY A 76 -14.92 26.55 -9.24
C GLY A 76 -15.59 25.27 -8.71
N ILE A 77 -14.83 24.42 -8.01
CA ILE A 77 -15.33 23.17 -7.43
C ILE A 77 -15.48 23.35 -5.91
N ALA A 78 -16.69 23.19 -5.41
CA ALA A 78 -16.96 23.12 -3.98
C ALA A 78 -16.54 21.74 -3.45
N VAL A 79 -16.01 21.67 -2.23
CA VAL A 79 -15.55 20.41 -1.62
C VAL A 79 -16.30 20.19 -0.32
N GLN A 80 -16.79 18.97 -0.14
CA GLN A 80 -17.37 18.50 1.10
C GLN A 80 -16.61 17.25 1.55
N LEU A 81 -16.00 17.32 2.73
CA LEU A 81 -15.35 16.16 3.35
C LEU A 81 -16.38 15.44 4.20
N ASN A 82 -16.55 14.15 3.95
CA ASN A 82 -17.41 13.28 4.73
C ASN A 82 -16.51 12.35 5.54
N TRP A 83 -16.64 12.42 6.85
CA TRP A 83 -15.84 11.63 7.77
C TRP A 83 -16.50 10.28 8.01
N VAL A 84 -15.80 9.20 7.68
CA VAL A 84 -16.28 7.84 7.87
C VAL A 84 -15.43 7.17 8.95
N ASN A 85 -16.08 6.50 9.89
CA ASN A 85 -15.35 5.71 10.89
C ASN A 85 -14.71 4.51 10.21
N ILE A 86 -13.41 4.32 10.43
CA ILE A 86 -12.67 3.17 9.91
C ILE A 86 -13.27 1.90 10.55
N ALA A 87 -13.74 0.97 9.72
CA ALA A 87 -14.05 -0.37 10.22
C ALA A 87 -12.75 -1.02 10.71
N PRO A 88 -12.69 -1.66 11.89
CA PRO A 88 -11.45 -2.15 12.51
C PRO A 88 -10.57 -3.02 11.58
N GLN A 89 -11.21 -3.75 10.67
CA GLN A 89 -10.57 -4.61 9.67
C GLN A 89 -9.71 -3.87 8.62
N ASP A 90 -9.94 -2.59 8.35
CA ASP A 90 -9.23 -1.84 7.30
C ASP A 90 -8.11 -0.94 7.87
N ASN A 91 -7.97 -0.92 9.20
CA ASN A 91 -6.93 -0.16 9.87
C ASN A 91 -5.61 -0.93 9.85
N LYS A 92 -4.64 -0.50 9.02
CA LYS A 92 -3.30 -1.10 8.96
C LYS A 92 -2.54 -1.06 10.28
N LYS A 93 -2.86 -0.13 11.19
CA LYS A 93 -2.24 -0.09 12.54
C LYS A 93 -2.88 -1.08 13.51
N THR A 94 -4.12 -1.52 13.26
CA THR A 94 -4.92 -2.29 14.23
C THR A 94 -5.14 -3.75 13.83
N THR A 95 -4.93 -4.13 12.57
CA THR A 95 -5.06 -5.52 12.15
C THR A 95 -3.95 -6.36 12.80
N PRO A 96 -4.28 -7.18 13.81
CA PRO A 96 -3.28 -8.00 14.45
C PRO A 96 -2.81 -9.08 13.47
N VAL A 97 -1.54 -9.49 13.57
CA VAL A 97 -0.93 -10.42 12.61
C VAL A 97 -1.70 -11.75 12.51
N TRP A 98 -2.35 -12.19 13.59
CA TRP A 98 -3.17 -13.41 13.62
C TRP A 98 -4.52 -13.31 12.88
N MET A 99 -4.96 -12.12 12.47
CA MET A 99 -6.14 -11.94 11.62
C MET A 99 -5.82 -12.04 10.13
N LEU A 100 -4.53 -12.07 9.75
CA LEU A 100 -4.11 -12.19 8.35
C LEU A 100 -4.23 -13.65 7.89
N PRO A 101 -4.85 -13.96 6.74
CA PRO A 101 -4.91 -15.32 6.20
C PRO A 101 -3.53 -15.94 5.98
N LEU A 102 -2.56 -15.10 5.59
CA LEU A 102 -1.17 -15.51 5.35
C LEU A 102 -0.48 -16.00 6.63
N PHE A 103 -0.86 -15.47 7.80
CA PHE A 103 -0.35 -15.93 9.08
C PHE A 103 -0.77 -17.38 9.35
N TRP A 104 -2.04 -17.71 9.13
CA TRP A 104 -2.52 -19.08 9.31
C TRP A 104 -1.96 -20.05 8.27
N ALA A 105 -1.76 -19.60 7.04
CA ALA A 105 -1.08 -20.39 6.02
C ALA A 105 0.37 -20.73 6.43
N ALA A 106 1.11 -19.73 6.93
CA ALA A 106 2.47 -19.92 7.43
C ALA A 106 2.51 -20.80 8.69
N ALA A 107 1.58 -20.60 9.62
CA ALA A 107 1.48 -21.39 10.84
C ALA A 107 1.16 -22.86 10.52
N ALA A 108 0.18 -23.12 9.64
CA ALA A 108 -0.15 -24.47 9.20
C ALA A 108 1.03 -25.14 8.48
N ALA A 109 1.71 -24.43 7.57
CA ALA A 109 2.90 -24.94 6.90
C ALA A 109 4.02 -25.28 7.90
N GLY A 110 4.24 -24.44 8.91
CA GLY A 110 5.21 -24.68 9.98
C GLY A 110 4.88 -25.93 10.81
N ILE A 111 3.61 -26.10 11.19
CA ILE A 111 3.13 -27.29 11.91
C ILE A 111 3.31 -28.53 11.05
N THR A 112 2.88 -28.51 9.78
CA THR A 112 3.04 -29.64 8.86
C THR A 112 4.52 -30.00 8.65
N ALA A 113 5.39 -29.01 8.47
CA ALA A 113 6.82 -29.24 8.33
C ALA A 113 7.45 -29.86 9.60
N LEU A 114 7.04 -29.40 10.78
CA LEU A 114 7.46 -29.98 12.05
C LEU A 114 7.04 -31.46 12.19
N PHE A 115 5.81 -31.80 11.80
CA PHE A 115 5.32 -33.18 11.89
C PHE A 115 5.94 -34.12 10.85
N HIS A 116 6.14 -33.67 9.61
CA HIS A 116 6.64 -34.54 8.53
C HIS A 116 8.15 -34.67 8.50
N MET A 117 8.90 -33.61 8.85
CA MET A 117 10.36 -33.56 8.70
C MET A 117 11.10 -33.45 10.03
N GLY A 118 10.42 -33.05 11.11
CA GLY A 118 11.04 -32.68 12.37
C GLY A 118 11.92 -31.43 12.26
N ILE A 119 12.36 -30.90 13.41
CA ILE A 119 13.21 -29.70 13.49
C ILE A 119 14.50 -29.88 12.67
N LYS A 120 15.08 -31.09 12.68
CA LYS A 120 16.29 -31.44 11.94
C LYS A 120 16.09 -31.34 10.42
N GLY A 121 14.93 -31.73 9.90
CA GLY A 121 14.63 -31.64 8.47
C GLY A 121 14.35 -30.21 8.02
N ILE A 122 13.72 -29.39 8.86
CA ILE A 122 13.58 -27.95 8.59
C ILE A 122 14.95 -27.27 8.49
N LEU A 123 15.84 -27.53 9.45
CA LEU A 123 17.21 -27.00 9.43
C LEU A 123 17.99 -27.45 8.19
N TRP A 124 17.86 -28.73 7.80
CA TRP A 124 18.49 -29.24 6.57
C TRP A 124 17.91 -28.59 5.31
N SER A 125 16.59 -28.38 5.25
CA SER A 125 15.94 -27.70 4.12
C SER A 125 16.45 -26.26 3.96
N ILE A 126 16.52 -25.50 5.04
CA ILE A 126 17.06 -24.13 5.03
C ILE A 126 18.54 -24.15 4.62
N PHE A 127 19.34 -25.06 5.18
CA PHE A 127 20.74 -25.21 4.81
C PHE A 127 20.91 -25.52 3.32
N SER A 128 20.16 -26.49 2.79
CA SER A 128 20.16 -26.83 1.37
C SER A 128 19.73 -25.66 0.48
N ALA A 129 18.75 -24.86 0.90
CA ALA A 129 18.31 -23.68 0.15
C ALA A 129 19.41 -22.61 0.08
N VAL A 130 20.10 -22.36 1.20
CA VAL A 130 21.24 -21.41 1.25
C VAL A 130 22.40 -21.92 0.39
N VAL A 131 22.77 -23.19 0.52
CA VAL A 131 23.83 -23.80 -0.29
C VAL A 131 23.46 -23.79 -1.77
N GLY A 132 22.23 -24.17 -2.11
CA GLY A 132 21.74 -24.17 -3.49
C GLY A 132 21.73 -22.78 -4.10
N TYR A 133 21.28 -21.76 -3.35
CA TYR A 133 21.36 -20.37 -3.78
C TYR A 133 22.81 -19.92 -3.98
N GLY A 134 23.70 -20.24 -3.04
CA GLY A 134 25.13 -19.90 -3.16
C GLY A 134 25.78 -20.52 -4.39
N VAL A 135 25.52 -21.81 -4.65
CA VAL A 135 26.02 -22.51 -5.85
C VAL A 135 25.44 -21.91 -7.12
N ALA A 136 24.13 -21.62 -7.16
CA ALA A 136 23.49 -20.99 -8.30
C ALA A 136 24.04 -19.59 -8.56
N TRP A 137 24.22 -18.78 -7.51
CA TRP A 137 24.77 -17.43 -7.60
C TRP A 137 26.20 -17.45 -8.17
N VAL A 138 27.04 -18.37 -7.69
CA VAL A 138 28.39 -18.58 -8.22
C VAL A 138 28.40 -18.98 -9.68
N LEU A 139 27.53 -19.91 -10.09
CA LEU A 139 27.52 -20.45 -11.44
C LEU A 139 26.95 -19.49 -12.48
N ILE A 140 25.93 -18.72 -12.08
CA ILE A 140 25.16 -17.85 -12.99
C ILE A 140 25.74 -16.43 -13.05
N THR A 141 26.38 -15.94 -11.99
CA THR A 141 26.80 -14.53 -11.88
C THR A 141 28.30 -14.38 -12.16
N ASP A 142 28.67 -13.41 -13.00
CA ASP A 142 30.08 -13.09 -13.32
C ASP A 142 30.90 -12.72 -12.08
N ASP A 143 30.29 -12.02 -11.11
CA ASP A 143 30.93 -11.66 -9.84
C ASP A 143 31.24 -12.89 -8.98
N GLY A 144 30.35 -13.90 -9.00
CA GLY A 144 30.54 -15.15 -8.27
C GLY A 144 31.70 -15.97 -8.84
N GLN A 145 31.84 -16.04 -10.16
CA GLN A 145 32.97 -16.71 -10.80
C GLN A 145 34.30 -15.98 -10.57
N ARG A 146 34.28 -14.64 -10.55
CA ARG A 146 35.48 -13.82 -10.24
C ARG A 146 35.98 -14.03 -8.80
N GLN A 147 35.08 -14.14 -7.82
CA GLN A 147 35.47 -14.43 -6.43
C GLN A 147 36.09 -15.82 -6.26
N ILE A 148 35.56 -16.84 -6.95
CA ILE A 148 36.18 -18.19 -6.94
C ILE A 148 37.54 -18.19 -7.61
N ALA A 149 37.71 -17.47 -8.72
CA ALA A 149 39.00 -17.34 -9.38
C ALA A 149 40.05 -16.71 -8.44
N ALA A 150 39.69 -15.63 -7.74
CA ALA A 150 40.56 -14.97 -6.76
C ALA A 150 40.89 -15.88 -5.56
N LEU A 151 39.91 -16.64 -5.06
CA LEU A 151 40.13 -17.58 -3.94
C LEU A 151 41.05 -18.74 -4.34
N LYS A 152 40.91 -19.24 -5.58
CA LYS A 152 41.75 -20.31 -6.14
C LYS A 152 43.18 -19.84 -6.38
N GLU A 153 43.36 -18.56 -6.73
CA GLU A 153 44.69 -17.96 -6.88
C GLU A 153 45.39 -17.75 -5.52
N HIS A 154 44.61 -17.43 -4.47
CA HIS A 154 45.12 -17.31 -3.10
C HIS A 154 45.55 -18.65 -2.48
N PHE A 155 44.83 -19.75 -2.79
CA PHE A 155 45.18 -21.10 -2.34
C PHE A 155 46.29 -21.78 -3.18
N ARG A 156 46.72 -21.18 -4.29
CA ARG A 156 47.79 -21.69 -5.16
C ARG A 156 49.17 -21.07 -4.86
N ARG A 157 49.25 -20.14 -3.91
CA ARG A 157 50.51 -19.69 -3.28
C ARG A 157 50.77 -20.50 -2.02
#